data_AF-A0A973RXQ5-F1
#
_entry.id   AF-A0A973RXQ5-F1
#
_cell.length_a   1.000
_cell.length_b   1.000
_cell.length_c   1.000
_cell.angle_alpha   90.00
_cell.angle_beta   90.00
_cell.angle_gamma   90.00
#
_symmetry.space_group_name_H-M   'P 1'
#
loop_
_entity.id
_entity.type
_entity.pdbx_description
1 polymer ?
#
loop_
_entity_poly.entity_id
_entity_poly.type
_entity_poly.pdbx_seq_one_letter_code
_entity_poly.pdbx_strand_id
1 'polypeptide(L)'
;MDARLAAIEATRFNVVANLAFTWAGEDLAQPVRYFMAIANAPSPTKDALSLGLLEGALDPDGHGLQGVLELTAEGRLLVRRFRRRAGRGFS
;
A
#
# COMPACT_ATOMS: atom_id res chain seq x y z
N MET A 1 2.09 -6.79 -18.44
CA MET A 1 2.11 -6.03 -17.17
C MET A 1 0.70 -5.80 -16.60
N ASP A 2 -0.33 -5.57 -17.43
CA ASP A 2 -1.68 -5.19 -16.94
C ASP A 2 -2.46 -6.32 -16.21
N ALA A 3 -2.31 -7.59 -16.60
CA ALA A 3 -3.11 -8.69 -16.02
C ALA A 3 -2.86 -8.90 -14.52
N ARG A 4 -1.61 -8.78 -14.05
CA ARG A 4 -1.26 -8.91 -12.64
C ARG A 4 -1.88 -7.80 -11.80
N LEU A 5 -1.75 -6.55 -12.26
CA LEU A 5 -2.31 -5.39 -11.56
C LEU A 5 -3.84 -5.44 -11.53
N ALA A 6 -4.47 -5.85 -12.63
CA ALA A 6 -5.91 -6.06 -12.67
C ALA A 6 -6.36 -7.14 -11.67
N ALA A 7 -5.63 -8.25 -11.56
CA ALA A 7 -5.91 -9.29 -10.58
C ALA A 7 -5.78 -8.79 -9.14
N ILE A 8 -4.74 -7.99 -8.83
CA ILE A 8 -4.57 -7.35 -7.52
C ILE A 8 -5.74 -6.40 -7.23
N GLU A 9 -6.11 -5.55 -8.18
CA GLU A 9 -7.21 -4.59 -8.00
C GLU A 9 -8.56 -5.29 -7.75
N ALA A 10 -8.79 -6.45 -8.37
CA ALA A 10 -10.00 -7.25 -8.20
C ALA A 10 -10.02 -8.08 -6.90
N THR A 11 -8.87 -8.62 -6.47
CA THR A 11 -8.81 -9.64 -5.39
C THR A 11 -8.24 -9.11 -4.08
N ARG A 12 -7.48 -8.02 -4.10
CA ARG A 12 -6.77 -7.45 -2.94
C ARG A 12 -7.27 -6.04 -2.62
N PHE A 13 -8.59 -5.86 -2.62
CA PHE A 13 -9.23 -4.57 -2.33
C PHE A 13 -8.75 -3.95 -1.02
N ASN A 14 -8.64 -4.75 0.06
CA ASN A 14 -8.18 -4.31 1.38
C ASN A 14 -6.76 -3.72 1.34
N VAL A 15 -5.86 -4.28 0.54
CA VAL A 15 -4.50 -3.77 0.36
C VAL A 15 -4.52 -2.43 -0.35
N VAL A 16 -5.21 -2.35 -1.50
CA VAL A 16 -5.26 -1.12 -2.29
C VAL A 16 -5.97 0.01 -1.55
N ALA A 17 -7.06 -0.29 -0.82
CA ALA A 17 -7.76 0.68 0.00
C ALA A 17 -6.88 1.18 1.16
N ASN A 18 -6.13 0.29 1.83
CA ASN A 18 -5.21 0.68 2.89
C ASN A 18 -4.12 1.62 2.35
N LEU A 19 -3.49 1.28 1.22
CA LEU A 19 -2.50 2.15 0.57
C LEU A 19 -3.08 3.52 0.21
N ALA A 20 -4.29 3.56 -0.35
CA ALA A 20 -4.94 4.81 -0.74
C ALA A 20 -5.24 5.73 0.45
N PHE A 21 -5.55 5.15 1.62
CA PHE A 21 -5.76 5.86 2.87
C PHE A 21 -4.43 6.32 3.50
N THR A 22 -3.43 5.44 3.58
CA THR A 22 -2.11 5.76 4.14
C THR A 22 -1.41 6.88 3.35
N TRP A 23 -1.51 6.88 2.02
CA TRP A 23 -0.95 7.92 1.16
C TRP A 23 -1.94 9.04 0.84
N ALA A 24 -2.87 9.39 1.74
CA ALA A 24 -3.98 10.33 1.49
C ALA A 24 -3.60 11.68 0.83
N GLY A 25 -2.35 12.12 0.95
CA GLY A 25 -1.83 13.32 0.30
C GLY A 25 -1.83 13.29 -1.24
N GLU A 26 -1.55 14.45 -1.82
CA GLU A 26 -1.42 14.63 -3.27
C GLU A 26 -0.11 14.01 -3.79
N ASP A 27 0.95 14.04 -3.00
CA ASP A 27 2.23 13.46 -3.34
C ASP A 27 2.31 11.97 -2.98
N LEU A 28 1.98 11.12 -3.95
CA LEU A 28 2.13 9.66 -3.81
C LEU A 28 3.58 9.18 -3.84
N ALA A 29 4.55 10.03 -4.13
CA ALA A 29 5.97 9.69 -4.05
C ALA A 29 6.54 9.95 -2.64
N GLN A 30 5.79 10.61 -1.76
CA GLN A 30 6.26 10.89 -0.41
C GLN A 30 6.47 9.59 0.39
N PRO A 31 7.65 9.37 0.99
CA PRO A 31 7.88 8.25 1.88
C PRO A 31 7.04 8.38 3.16
N VAL A 32 6.55 7.27 3.68
CA VAL A 32 5.76 7.22 4.92
C VAL A 32 6.48 6.38 5.96
N ARG A 33 6.52 6.89 7.19
CA ARG A 33 7.01 6.10 8.33
C ARG A 33 5.94 5.11 8.77
N TYR A 34 6.31 3.84 8.80
CA TYR A 34 5.45 2.74 9.18
C TYR A 34 5.84 2.19 10.55
N PHE A 35 4.83 1.84 11.34
CA PHE A 35 4.99 1.20 12.64
C PHE A 35 3.98 0.07 12.77
N MET A 36 4.44 -1.07 13.28
CA MET A 36 3.62 -2.23 13.58
C MET A 36 4.01 -2.78 14.94
N ALA A 37 3.04 -2.93 15.84
CA ALA A 37 3.28 -3.38 17.20
C ALA A 37 3.67 -4.88 17.31
N ILE A 38 3.20 -5.72 16.37
CA ILE A 38 3.42 -7.17 16.42
C ILE A 38 4.02 -7.64 15.08
N ALA A 39 5.29 -7.99 15.10
CA ALA A 39 6.08 -8.35 13.91
C ALA A 39 5.51 -9.53 13.11
N ASN A 40 4.75 -10.43 13.74
CA ASN A 40 4.15 -11.59 13.07
C ASN A 40 2.65 -11.42 12.74
N ALA A 41 2.04 -10.29 13.08
CA ALA A 41 0.63 -10.07 12.76
C ALA A 41 0.42 -9.93 11.24
N PRO A 42 -0.68 -10.49 10.69
CA PRO A 42 -1.06 -10.23 9.32
C PRO A 42 -1.34 -8.74 9.13
N SER A 43 -0.85 -8.13 8.04
CA SER A 43 -1.15 -6.73 7.74
C SER A 43 -1.21 -6.46 6.24
N PRO A 44 -2.10 -5.54 5.80
CA PRO A 44 -2.14 -5.09 4.40
C PRO A 44 -0.81 -4.51 3.91
N THR A 45 0.00 -3.93 4.80
CA THR A 45 1.32 -3.37 4.46
C THR A 45 2.33 -4.46 4.09
N LYS A 46 2.35 -5.58 4.83
CA LYS A 46 3.20 -6.73 4.49
C LYS A 46 2.76 -7.39 3.20
N ASP A 47 1.44 -7.49 3.00
CA ASP A 47 0.88 -7.96 1.74
C ASP A 47 1.30 -7.05 0.57
N ALA A 48 1.24 -5.72 0.75
CA ALA A 48 1.65 -4.75 -0.26
C ALA A 48 3.14 -4.86 -0.63
N LEU A 49 4.03 -5.07 0.36
CA LEU A 49 5.44 -5.36 0.13
C LEU A 49 5.63 -6.65 -0.68
N SER A 50 4.91 -7.71 -0.29
CA SER A 50 4.98 -9.02 -0.95
C SER A 50 4.43 -8.98 -2.39
N LEU A 51 3.51 -8.06 -2.68
CA LEU A 51 2.94 -7.81 -4.00
C LEU A 51 3.78 -6.84 -4.85
N GLY A 52 4.89 -6.31 -4.33
CA GLY A 52 5.74 -5.33 -5.03
C GLY A 52 5.09 -3.94 -5.20
N LEU A 53 4.10 -3.61 -4.37
CA LEU A 53 3.42 -2.31 -4.40
C LEU A 53 4.10 -1.28 -3.49
N LEU A 54 4.86 -1.77 -2.52
CA LEU A 54 5.71 -0.96 -1.65
C LEU A 54 7.16 -1.38 -1.82
N GLU A 55 8.05 -0.42 -1.58
CA GLU A 55 9.49 -0.62 -1.41
C GLU A 55 9.97 0.05 -0.12
N GLY A 56 11.14 -0.36 0.35
CA GLY A 56 11.72 0.07 1.63
C GLY A 56 12.06 -1.11 2.54
N ALA A 57 12.51 -0.80 3.76
CA ALA A 57 12.89 -1.78 4.76
C ALA A 57 12.02 -1.66 6.00
N LEU A 58 11.70 -2.81 6.60
CA LEU A 58 11.10 -2.90 7.92
C LEU A 58 12.11 -3.56 8.85
N ASP A 59 12.56 -2.80 9.84
CA ASP A 59 13.51 -3.24 10.83
C ASP A 59 12.77 -3.68 12.11
N PRO A 60 13.23 -4.74 12.80
CA PRO A 60 12.71 -5.12 14.10
C PRO A 60 12.82 -3.99 15.11
N ASP A 61 11.74 -3.75 15.85
CA ASP A 61 11.69 -2.81 16.97
C ASP A 61 10.93 -3.44 18.15
N GLY A 62 11.68 -4.03 19.07
CA GLY A 62 11.13 -4.85 20.15
C GLY A 62 10.33 -6.04 19.60
N HIS A 63 9.03 -6.10 19.92
CA HIS A 63 8.11 -7.11 19.39
C HIS A 63 7.49 -6.72 18.03
N GLY A 64 7.79 -5.52 17.55
CA GLY A 64 7.21 -4.90 16.37
C GLY A 64 8.15 -4.77 15.19
N LEU A 65 7.69 -4.01 14.19
CA LEU A 65 8.46 -3.58 13.03
C LEU A 65 8.29 -2.08 12.84
N GLN A 66 9.35 -1.40 12.43
CA GLN A 66 9.29 -0.01 12.01
C GLN A 66 10.12 0.21 10.74
N GLY A 67 9.80 1.25 9.99
CA GLY A 67 10.60 1.57 8.81
C GLY A 67 10.04 2.74 8.01
N VAL A 68 10.70 3.00 6.88
CA VAL A 68 10.25 3.98 5.90
C VAL A 68 9.88 3.21 4.64
N LEU A 69 8.64 3.41 4.19
CA LEU A 69 8.08 2.75 3.02
C LEU A 69 7.70 3.77 1.97
N GLU A 70 7.82 3.38 0.72
CA GLU A 70 7.45 4.17 -0.46
C GLU A 70 6.56 3.33 -1.38
N LEU A 71 5.62 3.97 -2.07
CA LEU A 71 4.88 3.32 -3.15
C LEU A 71 5.80 3.10 -4.34
N THR A 72 5.84 1.90 -4.89
CA THR A 72 6.48 1.66 -6.19
C THR A 72 5.70 2.36 -7.31
N ALA A 73 6.25 2.42 -8.52
CA ALA A 73 5.52 2.95 -9.68
C ALA A 73 4.16 2.26 -9.89
N GLU A 74 4.10 0.94 -9.64
CA GLU A 74 2.88 0.16 -9.74
C GLU A 74 1.91 0.42 -8.57
N GLY A 75 2.44 0.55 -7.35
CA GLY A 75 1.65 0.96 -6.18
C GLY A 75 0.97 2.31 -6.40
N ARG A 76 1.72 3.30 -6.89
CA ARG A 76 1.18 4.64 -7.26
C ARG A 76 0.10 4.54 -8.32
N LEU A 77 0.28 3.71 -9.34
CA LEU A 77 -0.72 3.51 -10.39
C LEU A 77 -2.02 2.92 -9.82
N LEU A 78 -1.94 1.90 -8.98
CA LEU A 78 -3.12 1.27 -8.36
C LEU A 78 -3.86 2.23 -7.42
N VAL A 79 -3.14 3.00 -6.58
CA VAL A 79 -3.75 4.02 -5.73
C VAL A 79 -4.49 5.07 -6.57
N ARG A 80 -3.90 5.54 -7.67
CA ARG A 80 -4.57 6.49 -8.59
C ARG A 80 -5.80 5.90 -9.27
N ARG A 81 -5.76 4.64 -9.71
CA ARG A 81 -6.92 3.93 -10.29
C ARG A 81 -8.04 3.80 -9.24
N PHE A 82 -7.68 3.37 -8.03
CA PHE A 82 -8.61 3.23 -6.92
C PHE A 82 -9.31 4.54 -6.57
N ARG A 83 -8.56 5.64 -6.39
CA ARG A 83 -9.12 6.96 -6.08
C ARG A 83 -10.08 7.46 -7.15
N ARG A 84 -9.73 7.29 -8.43
CA ARG A 84 -10.62 7.65 -9.55
C ARG A 84 -11.92 6.84 -9.53
N ARG A 85 -11.87 5.56 -9.17
CA ARG A 85 -13.06 4.72 -9.02
C ARG A 85 -13.91 5.13 -7.81
N ALA A 86 -13.29 5.35 -6.66
CA ALA A 86 -13.98 5.78 -5.44
C ALA A 86 -14.64 7.15 -5.60
N GLY A 87 -13.97 8.11 -6.24
CA GLY A 87 -14.53 9.44 -6.53
C GLY A 87 -15.71 9.44 -7.52
N ARG A 88 -15.81 8.42 -8.40
CA ARG A 88 -16.98 8.23 -9.29
C ARG A 88 -18.20 7.62 -8.58
N GLY A 89 -18.05 7.14 -7.33
CA GLY A 89 -19.14 6.54 -6.56
C GLY A 89 -19.97 7.55 -5.75
N PHE A 90 -19.62 8.84 -5.80
CA PHE A 90 -20.28 9.93 -5.05
C PHE A 90 -20.83 11.05 -5.95
N SER A 91 -20.98 10.80 -7.26
CA SER A 91 -21.58 11.74 -8.21
C SER A 91 -22.84 11.19 -8.84
#